data_AF-A0A6A3N128-F1
#
_entry.id   AF-A0A6A3N128-F1
#
_cell.length_a   1.000
_cell.length_b   1.000
_cell.length_c   1.000
_cell.angle_alpha   90.00
_cell.angle_beta   90.00
_cell.angle_gamma   90.00
#
_symmetry.space_group_name_H-M   'P 1'
#
loop_
_entity.id
_entity.type
_entity.pdbx_description
1 polymer ?
#
loop_
_entity_poly.entity_id
_entity_poly.type
_entity_poly.pdbx_seq_one_letter_code
_entity_poly.pdbx_strand_id
1 'polypeptide(L)'
;MADAALLQMEEQEVQHKMEIMDELRAAHEDEGEDDDCDAGGAKRRLFRFKPAFDVVLAREVIRCFPWAAGYGRTRSAWMSVATRVQSTLESMKGVAFTRGSALDHAIVKRRVDMLLEAFRKNEMAGLRGSGTPEEFDARNKLLAILARVVDEQTLNKGAMREKRVQAALQVALRSLAELEGTAGVVLPPSVGLTPPAAAATPPPPAAPLMPIAPAPAVTVAAVPSRASPSPSPVPQTLQQSGQHSVHQNGGNKRSLRAPSAAGAAPSQEVKRARVDKTDAALSFEERKLRLEERRVALEEERLAWEKHKAQQDGKERQALLDVLSMQGSLVTELLAHLRSAKMAMNTHGV
;
A
#
# COMPACT_ATOMS: atom_id res chain seq x y z
N MET A 1 4.59 -5.57 82.92
CA MET A 1 5.42 -6.41 82.03
C MET A 1 4.70 -6.79 80.73
N ALA A 2 3.36 -6.97 80.69
CA ALA A 2 2.66 -7.31 79.44
C ALA A 2 2.68 -6.17 78.38
N ASP A 3 2.41 -4.91 78.77
CA ASP A 3 2.28 -3.80 77.81
C ASP A 3 3.57 -3.49 77.02
N ALA A 4 4.73 -3.68 77.65
CA ALA A 4 6.03 -3.43 77.01
C ALA A 4 6.29 -4.41 75.84
N ALA A 5 5.80 -5.65 75.93
CA ALA A 5 5.95 -6.65 74.88
C ALA A 5 5.03 -6.38 73.69
N LEU A 6 3.84 -5.78 73.93
CA LEU A 6 2.89 -5.45 72.85
C LEU A 6 3.41 -4.27 72.01
N LEU A 7 3.87 -3.19 72.67
CA LEU A 7 4.49 -2.05 72.00
C LEU A 7 5.71 -2.46 71.16
N GLN A 8 6.55 -3.34 71.70
CA GLN A 8 7.74 -3.83 70.97
C GLN A 8 7.38 -4.71 69.75
N MET A 9 6.23 -5.37 69.76
CA MET A 9 5.73 -6.12 68.60
C MET A 9 5.12 -5.19 67.53
N GLU A 10 4.44 -4.12 67.96
CA GLU A 10 3.86 -3.10 67.09
C GLU A 10 4.95 -2.23 66.42
N GLU A 11 6.01 -1.86 67.15
CA GLU A 11 7.21 -1.24 66.59
C GLU A 11 7.91 -2.14 65.56
N GLN A 12 8.01 -3.45 65.80
CA GLN A 12 8.58 -4.39 64.81
C GLN A 12 7.70 -4.52 63.56
N GLU A 13 6.37 -4.50 63.68
CA GLU A 13 5.48 -4.54 62.52
C GLU A 13 5.56 -3.24 61.70
N VAL A 14 5.68 -2.08 62.36
CA VAL A 14 5.88 -0.78 61.69
C VAL A 14 7.24 -0.72 61.01
N GLN A 15 8.30 -1.17 61.67
CA GLN A 15 9.65 -1.22 61.08
C GLN A 15 9.68 -2.13 59.84
N HIS A 16 9.07 -3.31 59.92
CA HIS A 16 9.00 -4.24 58.79
C HIS A 16 8.15 -3.70 57.63
N LYS A 17 7.04 -3.00 57.91
CA LYS A 17 6.25 -2.28 56.89
C LYS A 17 7.04 -1.14 56.23
N MET A 18 7.92 -0.46 56.97
CA MET A 18 8.76 0.59 56.42
C MET A 18 9.86 0.01 55.52
N GLU A 19 10.49 -1.09 55.93
CA GLU A 19 11.43 -1.88 55.11
C GLU A 19 10.79 -2.32 53.79
N ILE A 20 9.58 -2.89 53.84
CA ILE A 20 8.83 -3.33 52.63
C ILE A 20 8.50 -2.13 51.72
N MET A 21 8.18 -0.95 52.27
CA MET A 21 7.92 0.24 51.44
C MET A 21 9.17 0.84 50.81
N ASP A 22 10.33 0.80 51.48
CA ASP A 22 11.59 1.25 50.89
C ASP A 22 12.13 0.24 49.86
N GLU A 23 11.92 -1.06 50.06
CA GLU A 23 12.19 -2.09 49.04
C GLU A 23 11.31 -1.90 47.79
N LEU A 24 10.02 -1.57 47.97
CA LEU A 24 9.12 -1.22 46.86
C LEU A 24 9.48 0.10 46.17
N ARG A 25 10.15 1.03 46.87
CA ARG A 25 10.63 2.31 46.33
C ARG A 25 11.91 2.13 45.53
N ALA A 26 12.86 1.33 46.04
CA ALA A 26 14.09 0.99 45.34
C ALA A 26 13.83 0.28 44.00
N ALA A 27 12.76 -0.50 43.91
CA ALA A 27 12.32 -1.16 42.68
C ALA A 27 11.78 -0.20 41.58
N HIS A 28 11.74 1.12 41.81
CA HIS A 28 11.26 2.11 40.84
C HIS A 28 12.34 3.12 40.37
N GLU A 29 13.59 2.96 40.78
CA GLU A 29 14.71 3.84 40.35
C GLU A 29 15.68 3.19 39.34
N ASP A 30 15.36 1.98 38.87
CA ASP A 30 16.11 1.26 37.81
C ASP A 30 15.41 1.34 36.44
N GLU A 31 14.99 2.54 36.02
CA GLU A 31 14.66 2.81 34.59
C GLU A 31 15.94 3.19 33.83
N GLY A 32 16.86 2.23 33.73
CA GLY A 32 18.17 2.39 33.10
C GLY A 32 18.62 1.14 32.34
N GLU A 33 18.09 0.97 31.13
CA GLU A 33 18.64 0.11 30.06
C GLU A 33 18.90 -1.37 30.41
N ASP A 34 18.02 -2.30 29.97
CA ASP A 34 18.50 -3.52 29.28
C ASP A 34 17.40 -4.34 28.57
N ASP A 35 17.87 -5.27 27.73
CA ASP A 35 17.14 -6.07 26.74
C ASP A 35 16.36 -7.28 27.32
N ASP A 36 15.65 -8.00 26.44
CA ASP A 36 14.85 -9.23 26.70
C ASP A 36 15.31 -10.13 27.88
N CYS A 37 14.48 -10.22 28.94
CA CYS A 37 14.41 -11.41 29.81
C CYS A 37 12.98 -11.71 30.33
N ASP A 38 12.66 -13.00 30.47
CA ASP A 38 11.32 -13.52 30.75
C ASP A 38 10.95 -13.48 32.24
N ALA A 39 9.79 -12.89 32.55
CA ALA A 39 9.16 -13.03 33.87
C ALA A 39 7.61 -12.90 33.80
N GLY A 40 6.93 -13.96 34.24
CA GLY A 40 5.66 -13.86 34.97
C GLY A 40 4.39 -13.47 34.20
N GLY A 41 3.63 -14.46 33.72
CA GLY A 41 2.18 -14.30 33.46
C GLY A 41 1.75 -14.41 32.00
N ALA A 42 1.77 -15.64 31.46
CA ALA A 42 1.50 -15.94 30.05
C ALA A 42 0.02 -15.82 29.61
N LYS A 43 -0.58 -14.63 29.72
CA LYS A 43 -1.63 -14.22 28.78
C LYS A 43 -0.96 -14.22 27.39
N ARG A 44 -1.47 -15.01 26.44
CA ARG A 44 -0.93 -15.08 25.06
C ARG A 44 -0.74 -13.68 24.49
N ARG A 45 0.51 -13.20 24.43
CA ARG A 45 0.83 -11.87 23.89
C ARG A 45 0.51 -11.89 22.39
N LEU A 46 -0.46 -11.07 21.99
CA LEU A 46 -0.88 -10.98 20.60
C LEU A 46 0.24 -10.34 19.76
N PHE A 47 0.44 -10.81 18.54
CA PHE A 47 1.47 -10.29 17.65
C PHE A 47 1.33 -8.76 17.45
N ARG A 48 2.40 -8.01 17.69
CA ARG A 48 2.44 -6.54 17.60
C ARG A 48 3.23 -6.10 16.36
N PHE A 49 2.57 -5.39 15.45
CA PHE A 49 3.22 -4.82 14.28
C PHE A 49 4.21 -3.71 14.66
N LYS A 50 5.46 -3.84 14.20
CA LYS A 50 6.50 -2.80 14.16
C LYS A 50 6.64 -2.26 12.72
N PRO A 51 7.25 -1.07 12.50
CA PRO A 51 7.55 -0.54 11.16
C PRO A 51 8.30 -1.55 10.26
N ALA A 52 9.32 -2.22 10.81
CA ALA A 52 9.99 -3.38 10.22
C ALA A 52 9.04 -4.43 9.63
N PHE A 53 7.95 -4.74 10.33
CA PHE A 53 6.98 -5.75 9.94
C PHE A 53 5.95 -5.21 8.96
N ASP A 54 5.61 -3.91 9.04
CA ASP A 54 4.78 -3.22 8.04
C ASP A 54 5.46 -3.22 6.66
N VAL A 55 6.79 -3.10 6.60
CA VAL A 55 7.58 -3.23 5.35
C VAL A 55 7.37 -4.62 4.73
N VAL A 56 7.62 -5.69 5.49
CA VAL A 56 7.42 -7.08 5.01
C VAL A 56 5.98 -7.33 4.58
N LEU A 57 5.02 -6.88 5.39
CA LEU A 57 3.59 -6.95 5.09
C LEU A 57 3.25 -6.28 3.75
N ALA A 58 3.69 -5.05 3.53
CA ALA A 58 3.39 -4.32 2.29
C ALA A 58 4.01 -5.00 1.06
N ARG A 59 5.24 -5.54 1.17
CA ARG A 59 5.90 -6.31 0.08
C ARG A 59 5.10 -7.56 -0.30
N GLU A 60 4.71 -8.40 0.66
CA GLU A 60 3.94 -9.62 0.37
C GLU A 60 2.53 -9.33 -0.16
N VAL A 61 1.90 -8.24 0.31
CA VAL A 61 0.60 -7.78 -0.20
C VAL A 61 0.70 -7.31 -1.65
N ILE A 62 1.79 -6.62 -2.05
CA ILE A 62 2.03 -6.25 -3.46
C ILE A 62 2.27 -7.51 -4.30
N ARG A 63 3.07 -8.47 -3.82
CA ARG A 63 3.35 -9.73 -4.54
C ARG A 63 2.12 -10.59 -4.79
N CYS A 64 1.27 -10.77 -3.78
CA CYS A 64 0.10 -11.65 -3.87
C CYS A 64 -1.15 -10.95 -4.40
N PHE A 65 -1.17 -9.61 -4.32
CA PHE A 65 -2.26 -8.71 -4.68
C PHE A 65 -3.69 -9.29 -4.46
N PRO A 66 -4.11 -9.48 -3.20
CA PRO A 66 -5.29 -10.27 -2.86
C PRO A 66 -6.62 -9.71 -3.40
N TRP A 67 -6.66 -8.45 -3.86
CA TRP A 67 -7.83 -7.88 -4.53
C TRP A 67 -8.05 -8.37 -5.96
N ALA A 68 -7.05 -8.95 -6.64
CA ALA A 68 -7.25 -9.60 -7.94
C ALA A 68 -7.80 -11.04 -7.81
N ALA A 69 -7.93 -11.56 -6.59
CA ALA A 69 -8.59 -12.84 -6.37
C ALA A 69 -10.05 -12.78 -6.85
N GLY A 70 -10.39 -13.65 -7.81
CA GLY A 70 -11.75 -13.78 -8.32
C GLY A 70 -12.79 -14.07 -7.22
N TYR A 71 -14.06 -13.87 -7.55
CA TYR A 71 -15.18 -13.98 -6.60
C TYR A 71 -15.11 -15.25 -5.76
N GLY A 72 -15.34 -15.12 -4.44
CA GLY A 72 -15.22 -16.20 -3.46
C GLY A 72 -13.78 -16.56 -3.03
N ARG A 73 -12.73 -16.20 -3.79
CA ARG A 73 -11.33 -16.58 -3.48
C ARG A 73 -10.57 -15.56 -2.63
N THR A 74 -11.11 -14.37 -2.42
CA THR A 74 -10.44 -13.27 -1.69
C THR A 74 -9.97 -13.68 -0.28
N ARG A 75 -10.75 -14.46 0.48
CA ARG A 75 -10.31 -14.97 1.80
C ARG A 75 -9.05 -15.83 1.68
N SER A 76 -9.02 -16.78 0.73
CA SER A 76 -7.87 -17.65 0.50
C SER A 76 -6.62 -16.86 0.09
N ALA A 77 -6.77 -15.82 -0.74
CA ALA A 77 -5.65 -14.95 -1.10
C ALA A 77 -5.08 -14.19 0.12
N TRP A 78 -5.93 -13.68 1.02
CA TRP A 78 -5.47 -13.08 2.28
C TRP A 78 -4.83 -14.10 3.25
N MET A 79 -5.27 -15.36 3.24
CA MET A 79 -4.60 -16.44 3.98
C MET A 79 -3.19 -16.70 3.43
N SER A 80 -3.03 -16.75 2.10
CA SER A 80 -1.71 -16.90 1.47
C SER A 80 -0.76 -15.73 1.77
N VAL A 81 -1.27 -14.49 1.82
CA VAL A 81 -0.49 -13.33 2.29
C VAL A 81 -0.04 -13.54 3.75
N ALA A 82 -0.96 -13.94 4.63
CA ALA A 82 -0.65 -14.16 6.05
C ALA A 82 0.44 -15.23 6.25
N THR A 83 0.34 -16.37 5.58
CA THR A 83 1.37 -17.42 5.61
C THR A 83 2.72 -16.90 5.11
N ARG A 84 2.76 -16.16 3.99
CA ARG A 84 4.00 -15.60 3.45
C ARG A 84 4.64 -14.58 4.38
N VAL A 85 3.86 -13.64 4.91
CA VAL A 85 4.36 -12.65 5.89
C VAL A 85 4.93 -13.36 7.11
N GLN A 86 4.27 -14.42 7.60
CA GLN A 86 4.77 -15.21 8.72
C GLN A 86 6.14 -15.84 8.40
N SER A 87 6.25 -16.59 7.29
CA SER A 87 7.51 -17.23 6.88
C SER A 87 8.64 -16.25 6.56
N THR A 88 8.34 -15.08 6.00
CA THR A 88 9.35 -14.01 5.77
C THR A 88 9.80 -13.37 7.08
N LEU A 89 8.92 -13.21 8.08
CA LEU A 89 9.29 -12.68 9.40
C LEU A 89 10.08 -13.70 10.24
N GLU A 90 9.73 -14.98 10.15
CA GLU A 90 10.50 -16.09 10.74
C GLU A 90 11.92 -16.14 10.18
N SER A 91 12.07 -16.06 8.85
CA SER A 91 13.38 -16.17 8.18
C SER A 91 14.23 -14.90 8.21
N MET A 92 13.68 -13.71 7.98
CA MET A 92 14.46 -12.47 7.84
C MET A 92 14.57 -11.63 9.11
N LYS A 93 13.66 -11.80 10.07
CA LYS A 93 13.57 -10.96 11.28
C LYS A 93 13.58 -11.78 12.58
N GLY A 94 13.84 -13.09 12.50
CA GLY A 94 13.96 -13.98 13.66
C GLY A 94 12.69 -14.15 14.49
N VAL A 95 11.51 -13.79 13.95
CA VAL A 95 10.26 -13.77 14.71
C VAL A 95 9.65 -15.17 14.75
N ALA A 96 9.70 -15.84 15.91
CA ALA A 96 9.04 -17.13 16.08
C ALA A 96 7.53 -16.99 16.30
N PHE A 97 6.71 -17.58 15.44
CA PHE A 97 5.27 -17.72 15.65
C PHE A 97 4.94 -19.10 16.21
N THR A 98 4.28 -19.14 17.36
CA THR A 98 3.86 -20.37 18.02
C THR A 98 2.38 -20.64 17.78
N ARG A 99 1.91 -21.82 18.19
CA ARG A 99 0.53 -22.31 18.02
C ARG A 99 -0.45 -21.52 18.92
N GLY A 100 -0.71 -20.28 18.53
CA GLY A 100 -1.50 -19.31 19.29
C GLY A 100 -1.13 -17.84 19.07
N SER A 101 0.01 -17.53 18.43
CA SER A 101 0.40 -16.17 18.02
C SER A 101 0.44 -15.95 16.51
N ALA A 102 0.19 -17.00 15.72
CA ALA A 102 0.16 -16.99 14.25
C ALA A 102 -0.67 -15.84 13.65
N LEU A 103 -0.21 -15.29 12.53
CA LEU A 103 -0.88 -14.21 11.81
C LEU A 103 -2.10 -14.75 11.07
N ASP A 104 -3.30 -14.32 11.47
CA ASP A 104 -4.53 -14.63 10.74
C ASP A 104 -4.78 -13.62 9.59
N HIS A 105 -5.44 -14.11 8.54
CA HIS A 105 -5.85 -13.33 7.36
C HIS A 105 -6.64 -12.06 7.72
N ALA A 106 -7.48 -12.10 8.77
CA ALA A 106 -8.23 -10.93 9.22
C ALA A 106 -7.35 -9.88 9.91
N ILE A 107 -6.31 -10.31 10.64
CA ILE A 107 -5.34 -9.42 11.31
C ILE A 107 -4.49 -8.71 10.26
N VAL A 108 -3.95 -9.48 9.31
CA VAL A 108 -3.16 -9.00 8.17
C VAL A 108 -3.94 -7.99 7.35
N LYS A 109 -5.18 -8.33 6.93
CA LYS A 109 -6.04 -7.41 6.18
C LYS A 109 -6.31 -6.13 6.97
N ARG A 110 -6.71 -6.23 8.24
CA ARG A 110 -7.00 -5.07 9.09
C ARG A 110 -5.80 -4.14 9.22
N ARG A 111 -4.57 -4.67 9.34
CA ARG A 111 -3.35 -3.87 9.39
C ARG A 111 -3.10 -3.14 8.07
N VAL A 112 -3.30 -3.80 6.93
CA VAL A 112 -3.19 -3.16 5.60
C VAL A 112 -4.23 -2.05 5.41
N ASP A 113 -5.50 -2.32 5.75
CA ASP A 113 -6.57 -1.32 5.66
C ASP A 113 -6.22 -0.06 6.51
N MET A 114 -5.73 -0.28 7.75
CA MET A 114 -5.29 0.78 8.67
C MET A 114 -4.09 1.58 8.12
N LEU A 115 -3.09 0.90 7.55
CA LEU A 115 -1.91 1.56 6.96
C LEU A 115 -2.30 2.40 5.73
N LEU A 116 -3.16 1.88 4.85
CA LEU A 116 -3.63 2.61 3.67
C LEU A 116 -4.56 3.78 4.02
N GLU A 117 -5.34 3.69 5.10
CA GLU A 117 -6.15 4.80 5.62
C GLU A 117 -5.26 5.91 6.21
N ALA A 118 -4.33 5.56 7.11
CA ALA A 118 -3.42 6.53 7.71
C ALA A 118 -2.48 7.18 6.67
N PHE A 119 -2.04 6.43 5.65
CA PHE A 119 -1.25 6.95 4.54
C PHE A 119 -2.05 7.99 3.73
N ARG A 120 -3.30 7.68 3.35
CA ARG A 120 -4.17 8.61 2.61
C ARG A 120 -4.54 9.87 3.41
N LYS A 121 -4.60 9.78 4.74
CA LYS A 121 -4.81 10.92 5.65
C LYS A 121 -3.53 11.69 6.00
N ASN A 122 -2.36 11.20 5.59
CA ASN A 122 -1.05 11.70 6.01
C ASN A 122 -0.82 11.61 7.55
N GLU A 123 -1.55 10.72 8.24
CA GLU A 123 -1.52 10.50 9.70
C GLU A 123 -0.44 9.47 10.11
N MET A 124 0.55 9.22 9.25
CA MET A 124 1.61 8.23 9.48
C MET A 124 2.48 8.49 10.72
N ALA A 125 2.38 9.69 11.33
CA ALA A 125 3.00 10.03 12.61
C ALA A 125 2.46 9.18 13.77
N GLY A 126 1.15 8.94 13.85
CA GLY A 126 0.54 8.12 14.91
C GLY A 126 0.86 6.62 14.82
N LEU A 127 1.50 6.19 13.72
CA LEU A 127 1.95 4.81 13.48
C LEU A 127 3.48 4.68 13.55
N ARG A 128 4.18 5.64 14.17
CA ARG A 128 5.61 5.57 14.48
C ARG A 128 5.82 4.88 15.83
N GLY A 129 5.92 3.55 15.82
CA GLY A 129 6.57 2.81 16.91
C GLY A 129 8.09 2.86 16.78
N SER A 130 8.82 2.14 17.62
CA SER A 130 10.27 1.97 17.43
C SER A 130 10.59 1.34 16.07
N GLY A 131 11.55 1.94 15.36
CA GLY A 131 11.94 1.60 13.99
C GLY A 131 12.91 2.66 13.46
N THR A 132 13.67 2.32 12.43
CA THR A 132 14.70 3.23 11.87
C THR A 132 14.10 4.17 10.82
N PRO A 133 14.73 5.34 10.52
CA PRO A 133 14.33 6.23 9.43
C PRO A 133 14.13 5.49 8.10
N GLU A 134 15.00 4.54 7.79
CA GLU A 134 15.00 3.74 6.55
C GLU A 134 13.79 2.80 6.51
N GLU A 135 13.37 2.22 7.63
CA GLU A 135 12.17 1.38 7.71
C GLU A 135 10.89 2.21 7.51
N PHE A 136 10.83 3.43 8.06
CA PHE A 136 9.70 4.34 7.82
C PHE A 136 9.62 4.76 6.35
N ASP A 137 10.75 5.09 5.74
CA ASP A 137 10.85 5.47 4.33
C ASP A 137 10.48 4.32 3.39
N ALA A 138 11.01 3.12 3.65
CA ALA A 138 10.65 1.92 2.91
C ALA A 138 9.15 1.63 3.01
N ARG A 139 8.57 1.73 4.22
CA ARG A 139 7.12 1.58 4.45
C ARG A 139 6.33 2.61 3.65
N ASN A 140 6.71 3.88 3.68
CA ASN A 140 6.01 4.95 2.95
C ASN A 140 6.07 4.74 1.42
N LYS A 141 7.25 4.37 0.89
CA LYS A 141 7.44 4.07 -0.55
C LYS A 141 6.56 2.87 -0.98
N LEU A 142 6.51 1.81 -0.17
CA LEU A 142 5.67 0.64 -0.43
C LEU A 142 4.17 0.94 -0.32
N LEU A 143 3.74 1.76 0.64
CA LEU A 143 2.33 2.19 0.75
C LEU A 143 1.91 3.09 -0.41
N ALA A 144 2.79 3.96 -0.91
CA ALA A 144 2.54 4.75 -2.12
C ALA A 144 2.36 3.87 -3.36
N ILE A 145 3.17 2.81 -3.51
CA ILE A 145 3.01 1.81 -4.57
C ILE A 145 1.68 1.06 -4.41
N LEU A 146 1.40 0.53 -3.22
CA LEU A 146 0.21 -0.27 -2.95
C LEU A 146 -1.09 0.54 -3.14
N ALA A 147 -1.15 1.78 -2.65
CA ALA A 147 -2.30 2.65 -2.79
C ALA A 147 -2.70 2.82 -4.26
N ARG A 148 -1.75 3.12 -5.16
CA ARG A 148 -2.01 3.28 -6.60
C ARG A 148 -2.70 2.07 -7.23
N VAL A 149 -2.26 0.85 -6.92
CA VAL A 149 -2.86 -0.38 -7.48
C VAL A 149 -4.21 -0.69 -6.85
N VAL A 150 -4.37 -0.41 -5.56
CA VAL A 150 -5.65 -0.59 -4.85
C VAL A 150 -6.69 0.42 -5.32
N ASP A 151 -6.31 1.67 -5.58
CA ASP A 151 -7.17 2.72 -6.13
C ASP A 151 -7.63 2.37 -7.55
N GLU A 152 -6.69 1.94 -8.43
CA GLU A 152 -7.00 1.37 -9.75
C GLU A 152 -7.98 0.18 -9.66
N GLN A 153 -7.87 -0.65 -8.62
CA GLN A 153 -8.76 -1.79 -8.45
C GLN A 153 -10.11 -1.43 -7.82
N THR A 154 -10.21 -0.38 -7.01
CA THR A 154 -11.42 -0.08 -6.22
C THR A 154 -12.24 1.09 -6.74
N LEU A 155 -11.61 2.11 -7.32
CA LEU A 155 -12.26 3.33 -7.82
C LEU A 155 -12.58 3.26 -9.31
N ASN A 156 -11.74 2.61 -10.12
CA ASN A 156 -11.95 2.54 -11.57
C ASN A 156 -13.06 1.55 -11.95
N LYS A 157 -14.15 2.08 -12.48
CA LYS A 157 -15.23 1.33 -13.13
C LYS A 157 -14.97 1.21 -14.65
N GLY A 158 -15.68 0.29 -15.30
CA GLY A 158 -15.67 0.11 -16.75
C GLY A 158 -14.85 -1.09 -17.27
N ALA A 159 -15.09 -1.47 -18.52
CA ALA A 159 -14.60 -2.72 -19.14
C ALA A 159 -13.07 -2.90 -19.11
N MET A 160 -12.29 -1.81 -19.10
CA MET A 160 -10.81 -1.84 -19.08
C MET A 160 -10.20 -1.78 -17.67
N ARG A 161 -11.01 -1.96 -16.60
CA ARG A 161 -10.50 -2.01 -15.21
C ARG A 161 -9.43 -3.08 -15.04
N GLU A 162 -9.70 -4.33 -15.45
CA GLU A 162 -8.77 -5.45 -15.24
C GLU A 162 -7.41 -5.21 -15.91
N LYS A 163 -7.40 -4.76 -17.17
CA LYS A 163 -6.15 -4.45 -17.89
C LYS A 163 -5.36 -3.32 -17.23
N ARG A 164 -6.03 -2.27 -16.73
CA ARG A 164 -5.37 -1.17 -15.99
C ARG A 164 -4.79 -1.66 -14.67
N VAL A 165 -5.53 -2.46 -13.92
CA VAL A 165 -5.08 -3.06 -12.65
C VAL A 165 -3.90 -4.00 -12.86
N GLN A 166 -3.91 -4.83 -13.90
CA GLN A 166 -2.76 -5.66 -14.27
C GLN A 166 -1.54 -4.82 -14.67
N ALA A 167 -1.72 -3.73 -15.41
CA ALA A 167 -0.62 -2.81 -15.75
C ALA A 167 -0.06 -2.08 -14.52
N ALA A 168 -0.93 -1.58 -13.64
CA ALA A 168 -0.54 -0.96 -12.38
C ALA A 168 0.18 -1.96 -11.45
N LEU A 169 -0.27 -3.21 -11.40
CA LEU A 169 0.40 -4.29 -10.66
C LEU A 169 1.79 -4.61 -11.24
N GLN A 170 1.95 -4.67 -12.56
CA GLN A 170 3.28 -4.84 -13.18
C GLN A 170 4.24 -3.70 -12.85
N VAL A 171 3.76 -2.45 -12.86
CA VAL A 171 4.55 -1.28 -12.42
C VAL A 171 4.90 -1.41 -10.94
N ALA A 172 3.96 -1.80 -10.08
CA ALA A 172 4.20 -2.00 -8.66
C ALA A 172 5.22 -3.11 -8.35
N LEU A 173 5.17 -4.23 -9.08
CA LEU A 173 6.14 -5.32 -8.95
C LEU A 173 7.54 -4.89 -9.42
N ARG A 174 7.64 -4.05 -10.45
CA ARG A 174 8.91 -3.47 -10.90
C ARG A 174 9.49 -2.50 -9.85
N SER A 175 8.69 -1.55 -9.36
CA SER A 175 9.13 -0.63 -8.31
C SER A 175 9.43 -1.32 -6.99
N LEU A 176 8.76 -2.44 -6.68
CA LEU A 176 9.16 -3.32 -5.57
C LEU A 176 10.56 -3.91 -5.80
N ALA A 177 10.84 -4.46 -6.98
CA ALA A 177 12.16 -5.01 -7.31
C ALA A 177 13.27 -3.94 -7.28
N GLU A 178 12.99 -2.71 -7.72
CA GLU A 178 13.94 -1.57 -7.63
C GLU A 178 14.28 -1.24 -6.15
N LEU A 179 13.28 -1.21 -5.27
CA LEU A 179 13.46 -0.98 -3.83
C LEU A 179 14.19 -2.13 -3.12
N GLU A 180 14.13 -3.34 -3.65
CA GLU A 180 14.87 -4.51 -3.12
C GLU A 180 16.29 -4.60 -3.66
N GLY A 181 16.51 -4.28 -4.94
CA GLY A 181 17.85 -4.20 -5.53
C GLY A 181 18.70 -3.09 -4.90
N THR A 182 18.10 -1.95 -4.58
CA THR A 182 18.81 -0.82 -3.95
C THR A 182 19.34 -1.18 -2.55
N ALA A 183 18.72 -2.14 -1.85
CA ALA A 183 19.18 -2.62 -0.55
C ALA A 183 20.37 -3.59 -0.62
N GLY A 184 20.80 -4.00 -1.81
CA GLY A 184 21.89 -4.96 -2.03
C GLY A 184 23.17 -4.38 -2.64
N VAL A 185 23.21 -3.10 -3.01
CA VAL A 185 24.39 -2.50 -3.68
C VAL A 185 25.36 -1.91 -2.65
N VAL A 186 26.19 -2.78 -2.08
CA VAL A 186 27.42 -2.38 -1.38
C VAL A 186 28.53 -2.16 -2.42
N LEU A 187 29.03 -0.92 -2.49
CA LEU A 187 30.31 -0.45 -3.08
C LEU A 187 30.83 -1.09 -4.40
N PRO A 188 31.01 -0.31 -5.48
CA PRO A 188 31.99 -0.64 -6.51
C PRO A 188 33.41 -0.26 -6.04
N PRO A 189 34.42 -1.14 -6.12
CA PRO A 189 35.82 -0.73 -6.02
C PRO A 189 36.20 0.03 -7.30
N SER A 190 36.88 1.16 -7.13
CA SER A 190 37.20 2.10 -8.20
C SER A 190 38.60 1.90 -8.77
N VAL A 191 38.77 2.28 -10.05
CA VAL A 191 40.03 2.50 -10.79
C VAL A 191 40.99 1.31 -10.97
N GLY A 192 41.21 0.95 -12.24
CA GLY A 192 42.35 0.14 -12.71
C GLY A 192 42.71 0.50 -14.15
N LEU A 193 43.58 1.49 -14.33
CA LEU A 193 44.08 1.93 -15.65
C LEU A 193 45.29 1.08 -16.07
N THR A 194 45.24 0.45 -17.26
CA THR A 194 46.42 0.25 -18.15
C THR A 194 46.01 -0.25 -19.55
N PRO A 195 46.57 0.29 -20.66
CA PRO A 195 46.29 -0.15 -22.03
C PRO A 195 47.51 -0.91 -22.64
N PRO A 196 47.65 -1.10 -23.98
CA PRO A 196 47.17 -2.28 -24.68
C PRO A 196 48.28 -3.08 -25.39
N ALA A 197 47.96 -4.32 -25.81
CA ALA A 197 48.78 -5.10 -26.75
C ALA A 197 47.94 -5.56 -27.95
N ALA A 198 48.57 -5.63 -29.13
CA ALA A 198 47.89 -5.57 -30.43
C ALA A 198 47.81 -6.89 -31.21
N ALA A 199 47.01 -6.84 -32.28
CA ALA A 199 47.08 -7.66 -33.50
C ALA A 199 46.60 -9.13 -33.46
N ALA A 200 45.36 -9.34 -33.94
CA ALA A 200 45.10 -10.17 -35.14
C ALA A 200 43.76 -9.76 -35.80
N THR A 201 43.76 -9.55 -37.11
CA THR A 201 42.61 -9.12 -37.94
C THR A 201 41.98 -10.31 -38.72
N PRO A 202 40.81 -10.16 -39.40
CA PRO A 202 39.87 -11.27 -39.72
C PRO A 202 40.04 -11.78 -41.19
N PRO A 203 39.11 -12.55 -41.84
CA PRO A 203 37.79 -12.04 -42.33
C PRO A 203 36.70 -13.20 -42.43
N PRO A 204 35.60 -13.17 -43.25
CA PRO A 204 34.23 -13.27 -42.68
C PRO A 204 33.27 -14.28 -43.41
N PRO A 205 32.03 -13.98 -43.87
CA PRO A 205 30.83 -14.72 -43.41
C PRO A 205 30.01 -15.44 -44.51
N ALA A 206 29.05 -16.28 -44.11
CA ALA A 206 27.98 -16.75 -45.02
C ALA A 206 26.65 -17.06 -44.30
N ALA A 207 25.60 -16.38 -44.76
CA ALA A 207 24.19 -16.78 -44.74
C ALA A 207 23.66 -16.50 -46.17
N PRO A 208 22.47 -16.97 -46.62
CA PRO A 208 21.39 -17.66 -45.90
C PRO A 208 20.97 -18.99 -46.59
N LEU A 209 19.89 -19.64 -46.12
CA LEU A 209 18.77 -20.18 -46.93
C LEU A 209 17.73 -20.93 -46.08
N MET A 210 16.44 -20.73 -46.40
CA MET A 210 15.31 -21.57 -45.96
C MET A 210 15.18 -22.77 -46.93
N PRO A 211 14.56 -23.91 -46.56
CA PRO A 211 13.14 -24.05 -46.94
C PRO A 211 12.23 -24.99 -46.08
N ILE A 212 10.95 -24.62 -46.06
CA ILE A 212 9.73 -25.49 -46.19
C ILE A 212 9.40 -26.54 -45.09
N ALA A 213 8.13 -26.47 -44.63
CA ALA A 213 7.47 -27.41 -43.73
C ALA A 213 6.91 -28.66 -44.47
N PRO A 214 6.43 -29.67 -43.72
CA PRO A 214 5.13 -30.23 -44.11
C PRO A 214 4.15 -30.54 -42.96
N ALA A 215 2.88 -30.29 -43.25
CA ALA A 215 1.66 -30.86 -42.67
C ALA A 215 0.57 -30.76 -43.78
N PRO A 216 -0.64 -31.34 -43.67
CA PRO A 216 -1.18 -32.29 -42.69
C PRO A 216 -1.93 -33.50 -43.33
N ALA A 217 -2.46 -34.41 -42.50
CA ALA A 217 -3.64 -35.26 -42.77
C ALA A 217 -4.29 -35.55 -41.39
N VAL A 218 -5.53 -35.19 -41.03
CA VAL A 218 -6.87 -35.21 -41.66
C VAL A 218 -7.50 -36.60 -41.77
N THR A 219 -8.31 -36.98 -40.75
CA THR A 219 -9.72 -37.49 -40.77
C THR A 219 -10.06 -37.97 -39.34
N VAL A 220 -11.02 -37.42 -38.57
CA VAL A 220 -12.50 -37.32 -38.71
C VAL A 220 -13.27 -38.56 -38.18
N ALA A 221 -14.43 -38.30 -37.54
CA ALA A 221 -15.43 -39.19 -36.90
C ALA A 221 -15.18 -39.51 -35.40
N ALA A 222 -15.96 -39.11 -34.39
CA ALA A 222 -17.40 -38.76 -34.20
C ALA A 222 -18.34 -39.94 -33.84
N VAL A 223 -18.67 -40.04 -32.52
CA VAL A 223 -19.93 -40.47 -31.84
C VAL A 223 -20.70 -41.73 -32.31
N PRO A 224 -21.31 -42.54 -31.40
CA PRO A 224 -22.38 -42.05 -30.51
C PRO A 224 -22.53 -42.63 -29.08
N SER A 225 -23.36 -41.91 -28.34
CA SER A 225 -24.10 -42.15 -27.09
C SER A 225 -24.31 -43.57 -26.54
N ARG A 226 -24.34 -43.66 -25.20
CA ARG A 226 -25.20 -44.60 -24.45
C ARG A 226 -25.87 -43.90 -23.26
N ALA A 227 -27.08 -44.33 -22.91
CA ALA A 227 -28.05 -43.57 -22.11
C ALA A 227 -28.01 -43.78 -20.57
N SER A 228 -28.70 -42.86 -19.88
CA SER A 228 -29.21 -42.84 -18.49
C SER A 228 -30.18 -44.02 -18.17
N PRO A 229 -30.88 -44.13 -16.99
CA PRO A 229 -31.05 -43.19 -15.86
C PRO A 229 -31.09 -43.84 -14.44
N SER A 230 -31.81 -43.19 -13.49
CA SER A 230 -32.39 -43.68 -12.21
C SER A 230 -31.72 -43.24 -10.87
N PRO A 231 -32.44 -43.21 -9.71
CA PRO A 231 -32.69 -41.93 -9.03
C PRO A 231 -32.46 -41.92 -7.49
N SER A 232 -32.89 -40.83 -6.83
CA SER A 232 -32.84 -40.55 -5.38
C SER A 232 -33.49 -41.61 -4.46
N PRO A 233 -33.28 -41.52 -3.13
CA PRO A 233 -34.28 -40.81 -2.33
C PRO A 233 -33.75 -39.90 -1.20
N VAL A 234 -34.61 -38.98 -0.76
CA VAL A 234 -34.53 -38.18 0.48
C VAL A 234 -35.33 -38.89 1.59
N PRO A 235 -35.16 -38.52 2.87
CA PRO A 235 -36.38 -38.24 3.65
C PRO A 235 -36.35 -36.98 4.51
N GLN A 236 -37.56 -36.53 4.87
CA GLN A 236 -37.88 -35.47 5.85
C GLN A 236 -38.71 -36.09 7.01
N THR A 237 -39.24 -35.41 8.04
CA THR A 237 -39.32 -33.97 8.38
C THR A 237 -39.51 -33.80 9.90
N LEU A 238 -39.21 -32.63 10.47
CA LEU A 238 -39.87 -32.10 11.68
C LEU A 238 -39.57 -30.58 11.76
N GLN A 239 -40.43 -29.66 11.32
CA GLN A 239 -41.70 -29.18 11.91
C GLN A 239 -41.61 -28.50 13.30
N GLN A 240 -41.67 -27.17 13.30
CA GLN A 240 -42.57 -26.29 14.10
C GLN A 240 -42.37 -24.86 13.55
N SER A 241 -43.32 -24.24 12.83
CA SER A 241 -44.63 -23.69 13.25
C SER A 241 -44.53 -22.35 14.01
N GLY A 242 -45.06 -21.28 13.42
CA GLY A 242 -45.16 -19.96 14.04
C GLY A 242 -45.26 -18.81 13.02
N GLN A 243 -46.48 -18.53 12.51
CA GLN A 243 -46.78 -17.32 11.74
C GLN A 243 -47.25 -16.17 12.68
N HIS A 244 -47.69 -15.06 12.06
CA HIS A 244 -48.18 -13.80 12.62
C HIS A 244 -47.09 -12.82 13.06
N SER A 245 -47.21 -11.50 12.88
CA SER A 245 -47.93 -10.60 11.96
C SER A 245 -47.89 -9.23 12.67
N VAL A 246 -47.47 -8.21 11.93
CA VAL A 246 -47.76 -6.77 12.10
C VAL A 246 -48.79 -6.40 13.20
N HIS A 247 -48.38 -5.66 14.25
CA HIS A 247 -48.84 -4.27 14.51
C HIS A 247 -48.38 -3.64 15.85
N GLN A 248 -47.99 -2.36 15.76
CA GLN A 248 -48.33 -1.23 16.64
C GLN A 248 -48.36 -1.32 18.19
N ASN A 249 -47.53 -0.44 18.78
CA ASN A 249 -47.93 0.69 19.66
C ASN A 249 -48.29 0.47 21.15
N GLY A 250 -47.70 1.33 22.00
CA GLY A 250 -48.24 1.75 23.30
C GLY A 250 -47.81 0.93 24.51
N GLY A 251 -47.44 1.60 25.62
CA GLY A 251 -47.22 0.86 26.88
C GLY A 251 -46.51 1.53 28.07
N ASN A 252 -46.40 2.86 28.18
CA ASN A 252 -45.79 3.49 29.36
C ASN A 252 -46.49 3.08 30.67
N LYS A 253 -45.78 2.44 31.63
CA LYS A 253 -46.21 2.37 33.05
C LYS A 253 -45.04 2.29 34.04
N ARG A 254 -44.73 3.41 34.69
CA ARG A 254 -44.88 3.57 36.16
C ARG A 254 -44.78 5.05 36.54
N SER A 255 -45.79 5.54 37.27
CA SER A 255 -45.85 6.88 37.86
C SER A 255 -45.76 6.75 39.38
N LEU A 256 -45.38 7.82 40.09
CA LEU A 256 -45.96 8.32 41.37
C LEU A 256 -44.97 9.23 42.14
N ARG A 257 -45.13 10.56 42.08
CA ARG A 257 -45.64 11.41 43.20
C ARG A 257 -45.50 12.92 42.90
N ALA A 258 -46.56 13.62 43.28
CA ALA A 258 -46.94 15.02 43.05
C ALA A 258 -46.27 16.02 44.05
N PRO A 259 -46.79 17.25 44.27
CA PRO A 259 -46.96 18.40 43.34
C PRO A 259 -46.48 19.76 43.94
N SER A 260 -46.36 20.84 43.14
CA SER A 260 -46.88 22.18 43.55
C SER A 260 -46.82 23.29 42.48
N ALA A 261 -47.70 24.28 42.68
CA ALA A 261 -47.62 25.72 42.34
C ALA A 261 -47.45 26.21 40.88
N ALA A 262 -48.57 26.74 40.38
CA ALA A 262 -48.80 27.89 39.50
C ALA A 262 -47.61 28.74 38.95
N GLY A 263 -47.71 29.07 37.66
CA GLY A 263 -46.96 30.16 37.01
C GLY A 263 -47.35 30.26 35.52
N ALA A 264 -48.17 31.24 35.15
CA ALA A 264 -48.60 31.42 33.76
C ALA A 264 -47.48 32.05 32.91
N ALA A 265 -47.18 31.45 31.76
CA ALA A 265 -46.27 32.00 30.75
C ALA A 265 -47.04 32.26 29.44
N PRO A 266 -46.99 33.47 28.85
CA PRO A 266 -47.49 33.70 27.51
C PRO A 266 -46.52 33.17 26.46
N SER A 267 -47.06 32.59 25.39
CA SER A 267 -46.30 32.02 24.27
C SER A 267 -45.44 33.04 23.53
N GLN A 268 -44.14 32.77 23.38
CA GLN A 268 -43.40 33.04 22.15
C GLN A 268 -42.10 32.21 22.09
N GLU A 269 -41.43 32.23 20.92
CA GLU A 269 -40.11 31.63 20.66
C GLU A 269 -40.00 30.11 20.39
N VAL A 270 -40.70 29.64 19.34
CA VAL A 270 -40.23 28.48 18.53
C VAL A 270 -40.27 28.82 17.03
N LYS A 271 -39.48 29.82 16.62
CA LYS A 271 -39.25 30.20 15.20
C LYS A 271 -37.82 30.69 14.92
N ARG A 272 -36.80 29.99 15.44
CA ARG A 272 -35.39 30.25 15.06
C ARG A 272 -34.64 29.03 14.52
N ALA A 273 -34.82 27.85 15.11
CA ALA A 273 -34.09 26.60 14.76
C ALA A 273 -34.24 26.05 13.31
N ARG A 274 -35.00 26.70 12.41
CA ARG A 274 -35.15 26.27 11.01
C ARG A 274 -34.27 27.07 10.02
N VAL A 275 -33.82 28.27 10.39
CA VAL A 275 -32.98 29.12 9.52
C VAL A 275 -31.52 28.68 9.60
N ASP A 276 -31.01 28.45 10.82
CA ASP A 276 -29.62 27.99 11.05
C ASP A 276 -29.27 26.69 10.33
N LYS A 277 -30.23 25.78 10.13
CA LYS A 277 -30.02 24.51 9.42
C LYS A 277 -29.71 24.72 7.94
N THR A 278 -30.32 25.73 7.32
CA THR A 278 -30.05 26.14 5.93
C THR A 278 -28.75 26.90 5.83
N ASP A 279 -28.45 27.84 6.74
CA ASP A 279 -27.20 28.60 6.71
C ASP A 279 -25.97 27.73 7.01
N ALA A 280 -26.11 26.73 7.89
CA ALA A 280 -25.10 25.70 8.11
C ALA A 280 -24.90 24.78 6.88
N ALA A 281 -25.95 24.53 6.09
CA ALA A 281 -25.84 23.77 4.85
C ALA A 281 -25.14 24.58 3.74
N LEU A 282 -25.54 25.85 3.57
CA LEU A 282 -24.96 26.76 2.59
C LEU A 282 -23.49 27.07 2.89
N SER A 283 -23.11 27.28 4.16
CA SER A 283 -21.71 27.48 4.54
C SER A 283 -20.84 26.23 4.40
N PHE A 284 -21.42 25.03 4.55
CA PHE A 284 -20.74 23.77 4.23
C PHE A 284 -20.54 23.62 2.72
N GLU A 285 -21.55 23.98 1.92
CA GLU A 285 -21.49 23.96 0.46
C GLU A 285 -20.50 25.00 -0.10
N GLU A 286 -20.47 26.22 0.45
CA GLU A 286 -19.47 27.26 0.15
C GLU A 286 -18.05 26.80 0.49
N ARG A 287 -17.85 26.18 1.67
CA ARG A 287 -16.55 25.60 2.06
C ARG A 287 -16.13 24.47 1.11
N LYS A 288 -17.08 23.64 0.66
CA LYS A 288 -16.83 22.59 -0.32
C LYS A 288 -16.45 23.18 -1.69
N LEU A 289 -17.14 24.23 -2.13
CA LEU A 289 -16.84 24.94 -3.38
C LEU A 289 -15.42 25.49 -3.37
N ARG A 290 -15.01 26.20 -2.30
CA ARG A 290 -13.64 26.72 -2.14
C ARG A 290 -12.55 25.64 -2.17
N LEU A 291 -12.86 24.42 -1.71
CA LEU A 291 -11.92 23.30 -1.77
C LEU A 291 -11.78 22.75 -3.20
N GLU A 292 -12.87 22.69 -3.96
CA GLU A 292 -12.81 22.30 -5.38
C GLU A 292 -12.16 23.39 -6.24
N GLU A 293 -12.45 24.67 -6.01
CA GLU A 293 -11.76 25.81 -6.65
C GLU A 293 -10.24 25.73 -6.41
N ARG A 294 -9.80 25.48 -5.18
CA ARG A 294 -8.37 25.31 -4.86
C ARG A 294 -7.76 24.09 -5.54
N ARG A 295 -8.52 23.01 -5.72
CA ARG A 295 -8.07 21.81 -6.43
C ARG A 295 -7.90 22.09 -7.93
N VAL A 296 -8.88 22.77 -8.54
CA VAL A 296 -8.83 23.21 -9.94
C VAL A 296 -7.64 24.13 -10.16
N ALA A 297 -7.40 25.11 -9.29
CA ALA A 297 -6.25 26.02 -9.40
C ALA A 297 -4.89 25.26 -9.37
N LEU A 298 -4.75 24.24 -8.52
CA LEU A 298 -3.54 23.40 -8.49
C LEU A 298 -3.40 22.49 -9.73
N GLU A 299 -4.51 22.06 -10.33
CA GLU A 299 -4.52 21.31 -11.58
C GLU A 299 -4.19 22.20 -12.79
N GLU A 300 -4.70 23.44 -12.81
CA GLU A 300 -4.34 24.48 -13.78
C GLU A 300 -2.86 24.87 -13.69
N GLU A 301 -2.32 25.08 -12.49
CA GLU A 301 -0.90 25.37 -12.28
C GLU A 301 -0.02 24.21 -12.78
N ARG A 302 -0.37 22.96 -12.44
CA ARG A 302 0.30 21.77 -12.96
C ARG A 302 0.27 21.72 -14.49
N LEU A 303 -0.89 21.99 -15.10
CA LEU A 303 -1.07 21.91 -16.55
C LEU A 303 -0.35 23.07 -17.28
N ALA A 304 -0.25 24.24 -16.66
CA ALA A 304 0.58 25.35 -17.12
C ALA A 304 2.08 25.00 -17.07
N TRP A 305 2.55 24.37 -15.99
CA TRP A 305 3.92 23.87 -15.87
C TRP A 305 4.25 22.79 -16.91
N GLU A 306 3.34 21.83 -17.10
CA GLU A 306 3.45 20.76 -18.09
C GLU A 306 3.49 21.32 -19.52
N LYS A 307 2.66 22.33 -19.82
CA LYS A 307 2.66 23.06 -21.10
C LYS A 307 3.96 23.85 -21.32
N HIS A 308 4.46 24.54 -20.30
CA HIS A 308 5.73 25.27 -20.38
C HIS A 308 6.90 24.33 -20.65
N LYS A 309 6.96 23.20 -19.93
CA LYS A 309 7.97 22.15 -20.15
C LYS A 309 7.89 21.57 -21.57
N ALA A 310 6.69 21.20 -22.04
CA ALA A 310 6.51 20.70 -23.40
C ALA A 310 6.94 21.72 -24.48
N GLN A 311 6.74 23.02 -24.23
CA GLN A 311 7.22 24.09 -25.11
C GLN A 311 8.76 24.21 -25.08
N GLN A 312 9.39 24.03 -23.92
CA GLN A 312 10.85 24.00 -23.80
C GLN A 312 11.44 22.79 -24.53
N ASP A 313 10.95 21.58 -24.26
CA ASP A 313 11.35 20.34 -24.95
C ASP A 313 11.21 20.49 -26.49
N GLY A 314 10.17 21.20 -26.95
CA GLY A 314 9.96 21.52 -28.37
C GLY A 314 11.02 22.47 -28.94
N LYS A 315 11.40 23.53 -28.21
CA LYS A 315 12.48 24.46 -28.60
C LYS A 315 13.83 23.76 -28.65
N GLU A 316 14.14 22.91 -27.66
CA GLU A 316 15.38 22.13 -27.61
C GLU A 316 15.48 21.17 -28.80
N ARG A 317 14.39 20.47 -29.14
CA ARG A 317 14.33 19.62 -30.35
C ARG A 317 14.51 20.42 -31.63
N GLN A 318 13.91 21.60 -31.75
CA GLN A 318 14.08 22.45 -32.93
C GLN A 318 15.53 22.91 -33.08
N ALA A 319 16.18 23.35 -31.99
CA ALA A 319 17.58 23.76 -32.02
C ALA A 319 18.52 22.63 -32.47
N LEU A 320 18.25 21.38 -32.07
CA LEU A 320 18.99 20.21 -32.55
C LEU A 320 18.78 19.96 -34.06
N LEU A 321 17.55 20.11 -34.56
CA LEU A 321 17.26 20.01 -35.99
C LEU A 321 17.93 21.12 -36.80
N ASP A 322 17.97 22.35 -36.28
CA ASP A 322 18.62 23.49 -36.92
C ASP A 322 20.14 23.27 -37.02
N VAL A 323 20.79 22.76 -35.96
CA VAL A 323 22.21 22.39 -35.98
C VAL A 323 22.50 21.28 -37.00
N LEU A 324 21.66 20.24 -37.07
CA LEU A 324 21.79 19.18 -38.09
C LEU A 324 21.60 19.71 -39.51
N SER A 325 20.66 20.63 -39.71
CA SER A 325 20.42 21.32 -40.98
C SER A 325 21.64 22.15 -41.41
N MET A 326 22.23 22.94 -40.50
CA MET A 326 23.45 23.71 -40.74
C MET A 326 24.64 22.80 -41.09
N GLN A 327 24.83 21.69 -40.37
CA GLN A 327 25.88 20.71 -40.67
C GLN A 327 25.67 20.08 -42.07
N GLY A 328 24.43 19.72 -42.42
CA GLY A 328 24.08 19.24 -43.76
C GLY A 328 24.41 20.25 -44.85
N SER A 329 24.04 21.52 -44.66
CA SER A 329 24.34 22.63 -45.57
C SER A 329 25.86 22.76 -45.80
N LEU A 330 26.64 22.83 -44.73
CA LEU A 330 28.10 22.96 -44.80
C LEU A 330 28.75 21.80 -45.56
N VAL A 331 28.29 20.56 -45.35
CA VAL A 331 28.77 19.38 -46.10
C VAL A 331 28.42 19.50 -47.58
N THR A 332 27.21 19.95 -47.93
CA THR A 332 26.83 20.14 -49.35
C THR A 332 27.63 21.24 -50.04
N GLU A 333 27.97 22.31 -49.33
CA GLU A 333 28.80 23.41 -49.84
C GLU A 333 30.25 22.97 -50.06
N LEU A 334 30.85 22.23 -49.11
CA LEU A 334 32.16 21.60 -49.27
C LEU A 334 32.21 20.65 -50.47
N LEU A 335 31.18 19.83 -50.68
CA LEU A 335 31.07 18.94 -51.84
C LEU A 335 30.90 19.72 -53.16
N ALA A 336 30.20 20.85 -53.15
CA ALA A 336 30.07 21.73 -54.31
C ALA A 336 31.42 22.41 -54.65
N HIS A 337 32.15 22.90 -53.64
CA HIS A 337 33.48 23.49 -53.79
C HIS A 337 34.48 22.48 -54.34
N LEU A 338 34.52 21.25 -53.81
CA LEU A 338 35.37 20.17 -54.33
C LEU A 338 35.04 19.81 -55.78
N ARG A 339 33.74 19.79 -56.14
CA ARG A 339 33.30 19.53 -57.52
C ARG A 339 33.70 20.65 -58.48
N SER A 340 33.51 21.92 -58.07
CA SER A 340 33.87 23.10 -58.86
C SER A 340 35.38 23.20 -59.06
N ALA A 341 36.15 23.04 -57.98
CA ALA A 341 37.60 22.97 -58.03
C ALA A 341 38.09 21.89 -59.01
N LYS A 342 37.56 20.67 -58.91
CA LYS A 342 37.89 19.55 -59.82
C LYS A 342 37.61 19.88 -61.30
N MET A 343 36.52 20.59 -61.59
CA MET A 343 36.20 21.00 -62.97
C MET A 343 37.19 22.05 -63.50
N ALA A 344 37.60 23.02 -62.67
CA ALA A 344 38.58 24.04 -63.05
C ALA A 344 39.99 23.46 -63.34
N MET A 345 40.38 22.36 -62.69
CA MET A 345 41.66 21.68 -62.98
C MET A 345 41.63 20.98 -64.35
N ASN A 346 40.49 20.40 -64.72
CA ASN A 346 40.32 19.73 -66.01
C ASN A 346 40.32 20.71 -67.20
N THR A 347 39.99 21.99 -67.01
CA THR A 347 39.97 22.99 -68.09
C THR A 347 41.33 23.62 -68.39
N HIS A 348 42.36 23.37 -67.56
CA HIS A 348 43.72 23.89 -67.76
C HIS A 348 44.72 22.82 -68.26
N GLY A 349 44.24 21.63 -68.66
CA GLY A 349 45.06 20.47 -69.03
C GLY A 349 44.86 19.96 -70.46
N VAL A 350 44.43 20.81 -71.40
CA VAL A 350 44.25 20.51 -72.84
C VAL A 350 45.03 21.50 -73.68
#